data_AF-A0AA36H2R9-F1
#
_entry.id   AF-A0AA36H2R9-F1
#
_cell.length_a   1.000
_cell.length_b   1.000
_cell.length_c   1.000
_cell.angle_alpha   90.00
_cell.angle_beta   90.00
_cell.angle_gamma   90.00
#
_symmetry.space_group_name_H-M   'P 1'
#
loop_
_entity.id
_entity.type
_entity.pdbx_description
1 polymer ?
#
loop_
_entity_poly.entity_id
_entity_poly.type
_entity_poly.pdbx_seq_one_letter_code
_entity_poly.pdbx_strand_id
1 'polypeptide(L)'
;MNSPVYSTNLLALQPKKAAKRRTSPVDSYHPVVNLSKAEVSTVEREQLQAFFLEFRDRISHIYDLEGIERSRINSKKLLKAGRIKEKDTPWIYDTVLVRKRDGSLRVCLDFRPLNEITIPDHYPLPRIDDILGKIAWNKYYTSLDLASVYMQLLLSPESQAKCGRAMHRGVYQFVYLPFGLKNAGA
;
A
#
# COMPACT_ATOMS: atom_id res chain seq x y z
N MET A 1 -15.44 38.65 0.43
CA MET A 1 -14.52 37.85 1.26
C MET A 1 -15.31 37.25 2.40
N ASN A 2 -15.71 35.98 2.30
CA ASN A 2 -16.28 35.21 3.41
C ASN A 2 -15.95 33.74 3.13
N SER A 3 -15.00 33.20 3.88
CA SER A 3 -14.63 31.80 3.86
C SER A 3 -15.54 31.06 4.86
N PRO A 4 -16.31 30.02 4.48
CA PRO A 4 -17.04 29.24 5.46
C PRO A 4 -16.09 28.25 6.12
N VAL A 5 -15.91 28.44 7.42
CA VAL A 5 -15.30 27.48 8.35
C VAL A 5 -16.25 26.29 8.46
N TYR A 6 -15.95 25.17 7.79
CA TYR A 6 -16.71 23.94 7.97
C TYR A 6 -16.15 23.16 9.16
N SER A 7 -16.82 23.35 10.29
CA SER A 7 -16.74 22.50 11.48
C SER A 7 -17.00 21.04 11.09
N THR A 8 -15.98 20.19 11.18
CA THR A 8 -16.07 18.76 10.92
C THR A 8 -16.39 18.01 12.20
N ASN A 9 -17.64 17.56 12.33
CA ASN A 9 -17.99 16.47 13.25
C ASN A 9 -17.35 15.17 12.74
N LEU A 10 -16.12 14.93 13.17
CA LEU A 10 -15.32 13.72 12.97
C LEU A 10 -15.81 12.59 13.89
N LEU A 11 -16.79 11.81 13.48
CA LEU A 11 -17.14 10.55 14.15
C LEU A 11 -17.71 9.53 13.16
N ALA A 12 -16.84 8.74 12.50
CA ALA A 12 -17.10 7.35 12.06
C ALA A 12 -15.93 6.73 11.26
N LEU A 13 -14.72 6.73 11.82
CA LEU A 13 -13.72 5.65 11.69
C LEU A 13 -12.58 6.05 12.61
N GLN A 14 -12.66 5.57 13.85
CA GLN A 14 -11.60 5.78 14.82
C GLN A 14 -10.32 5.19 14.23
N PRO A 15 -9.16 5.87 14.33
CA PRO A 15 -7.89 5.20 14.10
C PRO A 15 -7.91 3.94 14.98
N LYS A 16 -7.60 2.75 14.43
CA LYS A 16 -7.26 1.62 15.29
C LYS A 16 -6.26 2.18 16.28
N LYS A 17 -6.56 2.07 17.60
CA LYS A 17 -5.70 2.61 18.70
C LYS A 17 -4.29 2.51 18.18
N ALA A 18 -3.62 3.65 17.98
CA ALA A 18 -2.24 3.67 17.50
C ALA A 18 -1.59 2.53 18.25
N ALA A 19 -1.18 1.49 17.51
CA ALA A 19 -0.56 0.36 18.15
C ALA A 19 0.56 1.06 18.91
N LYS A 20 0.41 1.19 20.24
CA LYS A 20 1.47 1.73 21.07
C LYS A 20 2.64 0.92 20.54
N ARG A 21 3.77 1.58 20.27
CA ARG A 21 5.04 0.86 20.37
C ARG A 21 4.78 -0.11 21.51
N ARG A 22 4.79 -1.41 21.25
CA ARG A 22 5.27 -2.27 22.31
C ARG A 22 6.62 -1.62 22.52
N THR A 23 6.75 -0.83 23.57
CA THR A 23 8.03 -0.52 24.15
C THR A 23 8.47 -1.88 24.69
N SER A 24 8.72 -2.83 23.79
CA SER A 24 9.71 -3.83 24.03
C SER A 24 10.95 -2.98 24.19
N PRO A 25 11.59 -3.04 25.37
CA PRO A 25 12.95 -2.54 25.51
C PRO A 25 13.70 -3.06 24.28
N VAL A 26 14.29 -2.15 23.52
CA VAL A 26 15.00 -2.50 22.28
C VAL A 26 16.23 -3.38 22.60
N ASP A 27 16.48 -3.69 23.89
CA ASP A 27 17.56 -4.53 24.38
C ASP A 27 17.15 -5.83 25.10
N SER A 28 15.86 -6.23 25.15
CA SER A 28 15.49 -7.51 25.77
C SER A 28 14.79 -8.46 24.80
N TYR A 29 15.63 -9.23 24.09
CA TYR A 29 15.36 -10.60 23.63
C TYR A 29 13.89 -10.90 23.25
N HIS A 30 13.49 -10.59 22.02
CA HIS A 30 12.93 -11.70 21.26
C HIS A 30 14.16 -12.48 20.79
N PRO A 31 14.36 -13.75 21.22
CA PRO A 31 15.34 -14.56 20.53
C PRO A 31 14.93 -14.51 19.07
N VAL A 32 15.80 -14.00 18.21
CA VAL A 32 15.75 -14.39 16.81
C VAL A 32 15.92 -15.89 16.89
N VAL A 33 14.81 -16.62 16.91
CA VAL A 33 14.82 -18.07 16.94
C VAL A 33 15.51 -18.42 15.63
N ASN A 34 16.78 -18.79 15.75
CA ASN A 34 17.57 -19.18 14.62
C ASN A 34 17.12 -20.59 14.24
N LEU A 35 16.00 -20.64 13.50
CA LEU A 35 15.39 -21.87 13.01
C LEU A 35 16.32 -22.64 12.06
N SER A 36 17.44 -22.04 11.63
CA SER A 36 18.47 -22.76 10.87
C SER A 36 19.12 -23.89 11.67
N LYS A 37 18.99 -23.89 13.00
CA LYS A 37 19.54 -24.90 13.93
C LYS A 37 18.46 -25.57 14.81
N ALA A 38 17.19 -25.29 14.56
CA ALA A 38 16.11 -25.96 15.31
C ALA A 38 15.99 -27.40 14.80
N GLU A 39 16.41 -28.36 15.62
CA GLU A 39 16.11 -29.78 15.41
C GLU A 39 14.62 -30.00 15.71
N VAL A 40 13.78 -29.63 14.75
CA VAL A 40 12.35 -29.95 14.79
C VAL A 40 12.24 -31.45 14.56
N SER A 41 11.67 -32.18 15.53
CA SER A 41 11.44 -33.62 15.38
C SER A 41 10.56 -33.90 14.16
N THR A 42 10.65 -35.11 13.60
CA THR A 42 9.84 -35.51 12.43
C THR A 42 8.34 -35.31 12.69
N VAL A 43 7.90 -35.59 13.91
CA VAL A 43 6.50 -35.43 14.34
C VAL A 43 6.09 -33.96 14.40
N GLU A 44 6.91 -33.09 14.99
CA GLU A 44 6.62 -31.65 15.04
C GLU A 44 6.66 -31.00 13.65
N ARG A 45 7.53 -31.47 12.75
CA ARG A 45 7.53 -31.03 11.34
C ARG A 45 6.22 -31.41 10.66
N GLU A 46 5.78 -32.66 10.81
CA GLU A 46 4.52 -33.13 10.23
C GLU A 46 3.31 -32.37 10.82
N GLN A 47 3.29 -32.10 12.12
CA GLN A 47 2.24 -31.31 12.77
C GLN A 47 2.24 -29.85 12.30
N LEU A 48 3.40 -29.19 12.24
CA LEU A 48 3.51 -27.83 11.73
C LEU A 48 3.15 -27.78 10.25
N GLN A 49 3.52 -28.78 9.47
CA GLN A 49 3.22 -28.86 8.04
C GLN A 49 1.73 -29.12 7.79
N ALA A 50 1.10 -30.00 8.57
CA ALA A 50 -0.34 -30.25 8.56
C ALA A 50 -1.12 -29.01 8.98
N PHE A 51 -0.71 -28.34 10.05
CA PHE A 51 -1.29 -27.06 10.48
C PHE A 51 -1.11 -26.00 9.38
N PHE A 52 0.08 -25.88 8.79
CA PHE A 52 0.31 -24.91 7.73
C PHE A 52 -0.56 -25.21 6.50
N LEU A 53 -0.78 -26.49 6.15
CA LEU A 53 -1.66 -26.92 5.06
C LEU A 53 -3.14 -26.71 5.36
N GLU A 54 -3.58 -26.97 6.59
CA GLU A 54 -4.95 -26.73 7.05
C GLU A 54 -5.30 -25.24 7.04
N PHE A 55 -4.34 -24.40 7.44
CA PHE A 55 -4.51 -22.95 7.48
C PHE A 55 -4.11 -22.25 6.18
N ARG A 56 -3.43 -22.93 5.25
CA ARG A 56 -3.00 -22.39 3.94
C ARG A 56 -4.19 -21.83 3.16
N ASP A 57 -5.30 -22.55 3.13
CA ASP A 57 -6.50 -22.13 2.40
C ASP A 57 -7.22 -20.96 3.11
N ARG A 58 -7.04 -20.82 4.44
CA ARG A 58 -7.55 -19.69 5.24
C ARG A 58 -6.66 -18.44 5.21
N ILE A 59 -5.35 -18.59 5.10
CA ILE A 59 -4.37 -17.49 4.98
C ILE A 59 -4.34 -16.93 3.54
N SER A 60 -5.20 -17.49 2.68
CA SER A 60 -5.59 -17.01 1.37
C SER A 60 -4.58 -17.31 0.27
N HIS A 61 -5.14 -17.60 -0.90
CA HIS A 61 -4.48 -17.62 -2.21
C HIS A 61 -3.76 -16.29 -2.59
N ILE A 62 -3.56 -15.35 -1.66
CA ILE A 62 -3.01 -14.01 -1.84
C ILE A 62 -1.55 -13.93 -1.34
N TYR A 63 -1.06 -14.91 -0.57
CA TYR A 63 0.31 -14.93 -0.02
C TYR A 63 1.05 -16.26 -0.30
N ASP A 64 1.23 -16.60 -1.58
CA ASP A 64 2.22 -17.62 -1.95
C ASP A 64 3.66 -17.11 -1.68
N LEU A 65 4.62 -18.05 -1.58
CA LEU A 65 6.04 -17.70 -1.36
C LEU A 65 6.56 -16.73 -2.43
N GLU A 66 6.12 -16.92 -3.68
CA GLU A 66 6.41 -16.03 -4.80
C GLU A 66 5.94 -14.59 -4.50
N GLY A 67 4.72 -14.45 -3.98
CA GLY A 67 4.12 -13.20 -3.61
C GLY A 67 4.82 -12.49 -2.46
N ILE A 68 5.25 -13.24 -1.44
CA ILE A 68 6.03 -12.70 -0.32
C ILE A 68 7.37 -12.15 -0.81
N GLU A 69 8.11 -12.90 -1.62
CA GLU A 69 9.36 -12.43 -2.19
C GLU A 69 9.15 -11.24 -3.14
N ARG A 70 8.08 -11.25 -3.94
CA ARG A 70 7.76 -10.12 -4.81
C ARG A 70 7.46 -8.86 -4.03
N SER A 71 6.66 -8.98 -2.97
CA SER A 71 6.36 -7.91 -2.03
C SER A 71 7.63 -7.34 -1.41
N ARG A 72 8.56 -8.20 -0.99
CA ARG A 72 9.85 -7.83 -0.41
C ARG A 72 10.75 -7.10 -1.41
N ILE A 73 10.87 -7.59 -2.65
CA ILE A 73 11.64 -6.94 -3.73
C ILE A 73 11.06 -5.56 -4.03
N ASN A 74 9.74 -5.46 -4.15
CA ASN A 74 9.06 -4.18 -4.40
C ASN A 74 9.35 -3.16 -3.29
N SER A 75 9.25 -3.58 -2.03
CA SER A 75 9.54 -2.70 -0.89
C SER A 75 10.98 -2.18 -0.89
N LYS A 76 11.97 -3.03 -1.18
CA LYS A 76 13.37 -2.60 -1.30
C LYS A 76 13.54 -1.54 -2.40
N LYS A 77 12.87 -1.70 -3.54
CA LYS A 77 12.89 -0.70 -4.63
C LYS A 77 12.27 0.63 -4.19
N LEU A 78 11.11 0.58 -3.54
CA LEU A 78 10.43 1.78 -3.04
C LEU A 78 11.24 2.51 -1.97
N LEU A 79 11.89 1.78 -1.05
CA LEU A 79 12.79 2.35 -0.04
C LEU A 79 14.00 3.03 -0.68
N LYS A 80 14.69 2.33 -1.60
CA LYS A 80 15.85 2.89 -2.31
C LYS A 80 15.49 4.15 -3.09
N ALA A 81 14.28 4.20 -3.66
CA ALA A 81 13.78 5.34 -4.40
C ALA A 81 13.16 6.45 -3.52
N GLY A 82 13.17 6.29 -2.19
CA GLY A 82 12.57 7.26 -1.26
C GLY A 82 11.05 7.40 -1.38
N ARG A 83 10.37 6.41 -1.97
CA ARG A 83 8.91 6.43 -2.19
C ARG A 83 8.13 6.03 -0.96
N ILE A 84 8.75 5.25 -0.09
CA ILE A 84 8.23 4.89 1.23
C ILE A 84 9.28 5.21 2.29
N LYS A 85 8.82 5.54 3.49
CA LYS A 85 9.66 5.86 4.65
C LYS A 85 9.20 5.07 5.86
N GLU A 86 10.16 4.57 6.63
CA GLU A 86 9.86 3.90 7.91
C GLU A 86 9.31 4.91 8.91
N LYS A 87 8.06 4.70 9.34
CA LYS A 87 7.37 5.58 10.28
C LYS A 87 6.11 4.91 10.80
N ASP A 88 5.93 4.95 12.12
CA ASP A 88 4.74 4.41 12.78
C ASP A 88 3.46 5.18 12.37
N THR A 89 2.39 4.44 12.12
CA THR A 89 1.06 4.98 11.83
C THR A 89 -0.04 4.05 12.34
N PRO A 90 -1.18 4.60 12.79
CA PRO A 90 -2.39 3.80 13.08
C PRO A 90 -3.10 3.26 11.82
N TRP A 91 -2.76 3.76 10.63
CA TRP A 91 -3.39 3.37 9.36
C TRP A 91 -2.53 2.35 8.64
N ILE A 92 -2.94 1.09 8.67
CA ILE A 92 -2.23 -0.02 8.03
C ILE A 92 -3.20 -0.78 7.14
N TYR A 93 -2.79 -1.00 5.90
CA TYR A 93 -3.56 -1.76 4.91
C TYR A 93 -2.80 -3.00 4.46
N ASP A 94 -3.59 -4.00 4.07
CA ASP A 94 -3.07 -5.27 3.58
C ASP A 94 -2.48 -5.13 2.18
N THR A 95 -1.47 -5.96 1.92
CA THR A 95 -0.86 -6.04 0.59
C THR A 95 -1.66 -7.00 -0.26
N VAL A 96 -2.11 -6.54 -1.42
CA VAL A 96 -2.78 -7.38 -2.41
C VAL A 96 -1.86 -7.54 -3.62
N LEU A 97 -1.77 -8.77 -4.11
CA LEU A 97 -1.02 -9.09 -5.31
C LEU A 97 -1.98 -9.25 -6.48
N VAL A 98 -1.74 -8.49 -7.55
CA VAL A 98 -2.56 -8.53 -8.76
C VAL A 98 -1.70 -9.06 -9.89
N ARG A 99 -2.13 -10.15 -10.52
CA ARG A 99 -1.49 -10.67 -11.74
C ARG A 99 -1.83 -9.75 -12.91
N LYS A 100 -0.79 -9.29 -13.60
CA LYS A 100 -0.93 -8.61 -14.90
C LYS A 100 -1.12 -9.64 -16.01
N ARG A 101 -1.53 -9.16 -17.18
CA ARG A 101 -1.67 -10.00 -18.40
C ARG A 101 -0.36 -10.66 -18.82
N ASP A 102 0.77 -10.00 -18.57
CA ASP A 102 2.12 -10.51 -18.85
C ASP A 102 2.60 -11.59 -17.84
N GLY A 103 1.74 -12.00 -16.90
CA GLY A 103 2.06 -12.96 -15.84
C GLY A 103 2.79 -12.33 -14.64
N SER A 104 3.29 -11.10 -14.74
CA SER A 104 3.99 -10.44 -13.65
C SER A 104 3.04 -9.99 -12.54
N LEU A 105 3.52 -10.03 -11.30
CA LEU A 105 2.77 -9.59 -10.13
C LEU A 105 2.99 -8.09 -9.86
N ARG A 106 1.88 -7.36 -9.71
CA ARG A 106 1.81 -5.98 -9.20
C ARG A 106 1.49 -6.02 -7.70
N VAL A 107 2.30 -5.32 -6.92
CA VAL A 107 2.09 -5.16 -5.48
C VAL A 107 1.21 -3.93 -5.27
N CYS A 108 0.02 -4.15 -4.71
CA CYS A 108 -0.96 -3.12 -4.41
C CYS A 108 -1.28 -3.11 -2.91
N LEU A 109 -1.87 -2.01 -2.46
CA LEU A 109 -2.46 -1.91 -1.13
C LEU A 109 -3.97 -1.85 -1.25
N ASP A 110 -4.66 -2.52 -0.34
CA ASP A 110 -6.11 -2.45 -0.26
C ASP A 110 -6.58 -1.20 0.48
N PHE A 111 -6.75 -0.11 -0.27
CA PHE A 111 -7.26 1.15 0.26
C PHE A 111 -8.80 1.23 0.29
N ARG A 112 -9.55 0.14 0.05
CA ARG A 112 -11.03 0.19 0.08
C ARG A 112 -11.58 0.87 1.34
N PRO A 113 -11.13 0.54 2.57
CA PRO A 113 -11.63 1.19 3.79
C PRO A 113 -11.30 2.70 3.86
N LEU A 114 -10.15 3.11 3.32
CA LEU A 114 -9.78 4.52 3.26
C LEU A 114 -10.60 5.26 2.21
N ASN A 115 -10.88 4.62 1.08
CA ASN A 115 -11.61 5.21 -0.03
C ASN A 115 -13.09 5.45 0.29
N GLU A 116 -13.69 4.65 1.19
CA GLU A 116 -15.06 4.84 1.67
C GLU A 116 -15.24 6.14 2.46
N ILE A 117 -14.25 6.50 3.28
CA ILE A 117 -14.26 7.77 4.05
C ILE A 117 -13.64 8.94 3.32
N THR A 118 -13.01 8.71 2.17
CA THR A 118 -12.41 9.77 1.36
C THR A 118 -13.48 10.49 0.56
N ILE A 119 -13.59 11.80 0.81
CA ILE A 119 -14.45 12.70 0.05
C ILE A 119 -14.01 12.64 -1.43
N PRO A 120 -14.93 12.32 -2.37
CA PRO A 120 -14.59 12.25 -3.78
C PRO A 120 -14.16 13.63 -4.29
N ASP A 121 -13.06 13.66 -5.05
CA ASP A 121 -12.65 14.85 -5.79
C ASP A 121 -13.26 14.82 -7.19
N HIS A 122 -14.07 15.83 -7.51
CA HIS A 122 -14.75 15.97 -8.79
C HIS A 122 -13.98 16.94 -9.68
N TYR A 123 -12.76 16.56 -10.05
CA TYR A 123 -11.97 17.35 -10.97
C TYR A 123 -12.64 17.38 -12.35
N PRO A 124 -12.83 18.57 -12.96
CA PRO A 124 -13.53 18.70 -14.23
C PRO A 124 -12.63 18.25 -15.39
N LEU A 125 -12.70 16.97 -15.76
CA LEU A 125 -12.05 16.49 -16.97
C LEU A 125 -12.75 17.04 -18.22
N PRO A 126 -12.00 17.59 -19.19
CA PRO A 126 -12.58 18.09 -20.44
C PRO A 126 -13.20 16.93 -21.24
N ARG A 127 -14.27 17.22 -22.00
CA ARG A 127 -14.86 16.21 -22.88
C ARG A 127 -13.88 15.89 -24.01
N ILE A 128 -13.89 14.64 -24.45
CA ILE A 128 -13.01 14.18 -25.53
C ILE A 128 -13.24 15.01 -26.80
N ASP A 129 -14.49 15.34 -27.12
CA ASP A 129 -14.84 16.18 -28.28
C ASP A 129 -14.21 17.58 -28.21
N ASP A 130 -14.17 18.19 -27.02
CA ASP A 130 -13.55 19.51 -26.81
C ASP A 130 -12.03 19.45 -27.02
N ILE A 131 -11.40 18.36 -26.58
CA ILE A 131 -9.96 18.13 -26.78
C ILE A 131 -9.68 17.92 -28.27
N LEU A 132 -10.44 17.06 -28.94
CA LEU A 132 -10.28 16.75 -30.37
C LEU A 132 -10.51 17.97 -31.25
N GLY A 133 -11.54 18.78 -30.96
CA GLY A 133 -11.82 20.02 -31.69
C GLY A 133 -10.68 21.04 -31.60
N LYS A 134 -10.00 21.12 -30.45
CA LYS A 134 -8.83 22.01 -30.27
C LYS A 134 -7.61 21.56 -31.08
N ILE A 135 -7.46 20.26 -31.32
CA ILE A 135 -6.25 19.71 -31.97
C ILE A 135 -6.46 19.36 -33.45
N ALA A 136 -7.70 19.31 -33.95
CA ALA A 136 -8.07 18.78 -35.28
C ALA A 136 -7.32 19.35 -36.48
N TRP A 137 -6.81 20.59 -36.39
CA TRP A 137 -6.17 21.29 -37.51
C TRP A 137 -4.64 21.25 -37.48
N ASN A 138 -4.05 20.40 -36.63
CA ASN A 138 -2.60 20.26 -36.55
C ASN A 138 -2.08 19.23 -37.57
N LYS A 139 -0.95 19.55 -38.21
CA LYS A 139 -0.29 18.68 -39.20
C LYS A 139 0.48 17.52 -38.57
N TYR A 140 0.93 17.69 -37.33
CA TYR A 140 1.71 16.70 -36.59
C TYR A 140 1.18 16.59 -35.16
N TYR A 141 1.18 15.37 -34.64
CA TYR A 141 0.78 15.05 -33.27
C TYR A 141 1.89 14.28 -32.59
N THR A 142 2.14 14.62 -31.32
CA THR A 142 3.07 13.89 -30.46
C THR A 142 2.32 13.52 -29.19
N SER A 143 2.36 12.26 -28.81
CA SER A 143 1.83 11.78 -27.53
C SER A 143 2.98 11.54 -26.57
N LEU A 144 2.83 12.01 -25.33
CA LEU A 144 3.78 11.77 -24.25
C LEU A 144 3.07 11.01 -23.14
N ASP A 145 3.69 9.94 -22.65
CA ASP A 145 3.23 9.18 -21.49
C ASP A 145 4.14 9.44 -20.29
N LEU A 146 3.56 9.82 -19.16
CA LEU A 146 4.30 10.03 -17.92
C LEU A 146 4.43 8.70 -17.17
N ALA A 147 5.60 8.08 -17.29
CA ALA A 147 5.88 6.80 -16.65
C ALA A 147 5.68 6.88 -15.13
N SER A 148 4.76 6.04 -14.62
CA SER A 148 4.44 5.95 -13.19
C SER A 148 4.03 7.30 -12.56
N VAL A 149 3.23 8.10 -13.26
CA VAL A 149 2.82 9.46 -12.85
C VAL A 149 2.44 9.59 -11.37
N TYR A 150 1.66 8.65 -10.82
CA TYR A 150 1.27 8.70 -9.40
C TYR A 150 2.48 8.69 -8.45
N MET A 151 3.49 7.88 -8.75
CA MET A 151 4.71 7.80 -7.93
C MET A 151 5.60 9.04 -8.05
N GLN A 152 5.22 10.04 -8.85
CA GLN A 152 5.90 11.33 -8.95
C GLN A 152 5.21 12.42 -8.11
N LEU A 153 3.94 12.21 -7.72
CA LEU A 153 3.17 13.16 -6.92
C LEU A 153 3.41 12.97 -5.43
N LEU A 154 3.86 14.03 -4.74
CA LEU A 154 4.09 14.02 -3.31
C LEU A 154 2.78 14.07 -2.54
N LEU A 155 2.65 13.22 -1.52
CA LEU A 155 1.55 13.29 -0.57
C LEU A 155 1.81 14.36 0.48
N SER A 156 0.76 15.05 0.92
CA SER A 156 0.83 15.90 2.11
C SER A 156 1.19 15.07 3.36
N PRO A 157 1.91 15.61 4.36
CA PRO A 157 2.30 14.86 5.56
C PRO A 157 1.13 14.19 6.29
N GLU A 158 -0.06 14.82 6.28
CA GLU A 158 -1.29 14.25 6.83
C GLU A 158 -1.76 13.02 6.05
N SER A 159 -1.72 13.08 4.71
CA SER A 159 -2.11 11.97 3.84
C SER A 159 -1.09 10.83 3.87
N GLN A 160 0.20 11.14 4.01
CA GLN A 160 1.25 10.13 4.22
C GLN A 160 0.96 9.28 5.46
N ALA A 161 0.53 9.90 6.56
CA ALA A 161 0.15 9.20 7.78
C ALA A 161 -1.03 8.24 7.56
N LYS A 162 -1.95 8.54 6.64
CA LYS A 162 -3.09 7.69 6.30
C LYS A 162 -2.74 6.57 5.31
N CYS A 163 -1.53 6.55 4.74
CA CYS A 163 -1.09 5.60 3.71
C CYS A 163 0.01 4.67 4.25
N GLY A 164 -0.30 3.91 5.31
CA GLY A 164 0.66 3.00 5.92
C GLY A 164 0.54 1.54 5.47
N ARG A 165 1.66 0.83 5.56
CA ARG A 165 1.82 -0.58 5.21
C ARG A 165 2.70 -1.28 6.22
N ALA A 166 2.25 -2.44 6.70
CA ALA A 166 3.08 -3.32 7.50
C ALA A 166 3.92 -4.23 6.60
N MET A 167 5.16 -4.48 7.02
CA MET A 167 6.07 -5.45 6.41
C MET A 167 6.78 -6.25 7.51
N HIS A 168 7.42 -7.35 7.11
CA HIS A 168 8.20 -8.22 8.00
C HIS A 168 9.23 -7.52 8.91
N ARG A 169 9.68 -6.29 8.57
CA ARG A 169 10.71 -5.56 9.33
C ARG A 169 10.24 -4.24 9.92
N GLY A 170 8.97 -3.87 9.77
CA GLY A 170 8.47 -2.60 10.28
C GLY A 170 7.25 -2.06 9.55
N VAL A 171 6.82 -0.88 9.97
CA VAL A 171 5.71 -0.13 9.38
C VAL A 171 6.27 1.03 8.55
N TYR A 172 5.75 1.16 7.34
CA TYR A 172 6.19 2.15 6.37
C TYR A 172 5.01 2.99 5.90
N GLN A 173 5.27 4.26 5.63
CA GLN A 173 4.31 5.19 5.04
C GLN A 173 4.74 5.54 3.62
N PHE A 174 3.77 5.70 2.72
CA PHE A 174 4.02 6.26 1.40
C PHE A 174 4.31 7.75 1.49
N VAL A 175 5.36 8.19 0.80
CA VAL A 175 5.74 9.61 0.64
C VAL A 175 5.11 10.18 -0.63
N TYR A 176 4.94 9.34 -1.65
CA TYR A 176 4.32 9.66 -2.94
C TYR A 176 3.01 8.92 -3.10
N LEU A 177 2.15 9.39 -3.99
CA LEU A 177 0.80 8.88 -4.19
C LEU A 177 0.81 7.40 -4.58
N PRO A 178 0.33 6.49 -3.71
CA PRO A 178 0.25 5.07 -4.02
C PRO A 178 -0.92 4.79 -4.98
N PHE A 179 -0.79 3.68 -5.72
CA PHE A 179 -1.91 3.15 -6.49
C PHE A 179 -3.03 2.67 -5.55
N GLY A 180 -4.28 2.84 -6.00
CA GLY A 180 -5.47 2.33 -5.31
C GLY A 180 -6.23 3.38 -4.49
N LEU A 181 -5.74 4.62 -4.40
CA LEU A 181 -6.49 5.72 -3.79
C LEU A 181 -7.57 6.25 -4.75
N LYS A 182 -8.75 6.57 -4.21
CA LYS A 182 -9.94 6.99 -4.97
C LYS A 182 -9.71 8.24 -5.83
N ASN A 183 -9.04 9.24 -5.29
CA ASN A 183 -8.84 10.54 -5.96
C ASN A 183 -7.53 10.61 -6.75
N ALA A 184 -6.86 9.48 -7.00
CA ALA A 184 -5.54 9.51 -7.65
C ALA A 184 -5.59 9.96 -9.12
N GLY A 185 -6.72 9.74 -9.80
CA GLY A 185 -6.93 10.12 -11.20
C GLY A 185 -7.91 11.27 -11.39
N ALA A 186 -8.28 11.96 -10.30
CA ALA A 186 -9.00 13.22 -10.40
C ALA A 186 -8.04 14.29 -10.91
#